data_AF-A0A2G8KL27-F1
#
_entry.id   AF-A0A2G8KL27-F1
#
_cell.length_a   1.000
_cell.length_b   1.000
_cell.length_c   1.000
_cell.angle_alpha   90.00
_cell.angle_beta   90.00
_cell.angle_gamma   90.00
#
_symmetry.space_group_name_H-M   'P 1'
#
loop_
_entity.id
_entity.type
_entity.pdbx_description
1 polymer ?
#
loop_
_entity_poly.entity_id
_entity_poly.type
_entity_poly.pdbx_seq_one_letter_code
_entity_poly.pdbx_strand_id
1 'polypeptide(L)'
;MVKTGMLSVVGRDQARYNYICKEAATYCQNHGIEGAIYSVANYLYPDARVLAGNVEALDFIQERAKDFSLNLTRRLPVSGAFHTSFMEPAEEKFGKALEEVTLEEPLIHVYSNIDGKVYQNPKPSKGP
;
A
#
# COMPACT_ATOMS: atom_id res chain seq x y z
N MET A 1 8.28 6.68 18.57
CA MET A 1 7.71 6.65 17.20
C MET A 1 7.60 5.20 16.79
N VAL A 2 6.42 4.74 16.38
CA VAL A 2 6.22 3.36 15.91
C VAL A 2 7.02 3.16 14.63
N LYS A 3 7.81 2.09 14.55
CA LYS A 3 8.57 1.77 13.33
C LYS A 3 7.63 1.08 12.33
N THR A 4 7.54 1.65 11.14
CA THR A 4 6.67 1.14 10.08
C THR A 4 7.43 0.99 8.77
N GLY A 5 6.89 0.24 7.83
CA GLY A 5 7.52 0.04 6.53
C GLY A 5 6.63 -0.68 5.54
N MET A 6 7.24 -1.15 4.46
CA MET A 6 6.57 -1.90 3.40
C MET A 6 7.36 -3.16 3.01
N LEU A 7 6.62 -4.19 2.60
CA LEU A 7 7.13 -5.47 2.14
C LEU A 7 6.51 -5.81 0.79
N SER A 8 7.33 -5.90 -0.25
CA SER A 8 6.90 -6.52 -1.49
C SER A 8 6.87 -8.03 -1.31
N VAL A 9 5.76 -8.64 -1.70
CA VAL A 9 5.56 -10.09 -1.62
C VAL A 9 5.11 -10.61 -2.99
N VAL A 10 5.59 -11.79 -3.33
CA VAL A 10 5.08 -12.58 -4.44
C VAL A 10 4.61 -13.91 -3.86
N GLY A 11 3.42 -14.33 -4.28
CA GLY A 11 2.77 -15.56 -3.84
C GLY A 11 2.65 -16.57 -4.97
N ARG A 12 2.17 -17.76 -4.62
CA ARG A 12 1.66 -18.77 -5.57
C ARG A 12 0.13 -18.80 -5.51
N ASP A 13 -0.51 -19.66 -6.32
CA ASP A 13 -1.97 -19.84 -6.41
C ASP A 13 -2.71 -19.95 -5.06
N GLN A 14 -2.03 -20.38 -3.99
CA GLN A 14 -2.61 -20.55 -2.66
C GLN A 14 -2.36 -19.37 -1.69
N ALA A 15 -1.64 -18.32 -2.10
CA ALA A 15 -1.32 -17.19 -1.24
C ALA A 15 -2.58 -16.36 -0.92
N ARG A 16 -2.99 -16.39 0.35
CA ARG A 16 -4.18 -15.67 0.84
C ARG A 16 -3.78 -14.36 1.52
N TYR A 17 -3.43 -13.34 0.74
CA TYR A 17 -2.90 -12.08 1.27
C TYR A 17 -3.73 -11.40 2.36
N ASN A 18 -5.06 -11.37 2.24
CA ASN A 18 -5.90 -10.80 3.30
C ASN A 18 -5.83 -11.61 4.60
N TYR A 19 -5.68 -12.93 4.50
CA TYR A 19 -5.48 -13.80 5.66
C TYR A 19 -4.08 -13.58 6.27
N ILE A 20 -3.04 -13.44 5.44
CA ILE A 20 -1.68 -13.10 5.89
C ILE A 20 -1.70 -11.79 6.69
N CYS A 21 -2.39 -10.75 6.19
CA CYS A 21 -2.56 -9.49 6.90
C CYS A 21 -3.22 -9.69 8.28
N LYS A 22 -4.27 -10.52 8.34
CA LYS A 22 -4.98 -10.82 9.59
C LYS A 22 -4.08 -11.55 10.59
N GLU A 23 -3.34 -12.56 10.14
CA GLU A 23 -2.41 -13.30 11.00
C GLU A 23 -1.31 -12.41 11.57
N ALA A 24 -0.79 -11.49 10.77
CA ALA A 24 0.21 -10.52 11.24
C ALA A 24 -0.37 -9.53 12.25
N ALA A 25 -1.60 -9.06 12.04
CA ALA A 25 -2.30 -8.23 13.03
C ALA A 25 -2.53 -8.99 14.34
N THR A 26 -2.97 -10.26 14.27
CA THR A 26 -3.12 -11.13 15.45
C THR A 26 -1.79 -11.39 16.16
N TYR A 27 -0.72 -11.64 15.41
CA TYR A 27 0.63 -11.77 15.97
C TYR A 27 1.00 -10.53 16.78
N CYS A 28 0.85 -9.33 16.20
CA CYS A 28 1.14 -8.09 16.90
C CYS A 28 0.31 -7.90 18.17
N GLN A 29 -0.99 -8.17 18.12
CA GLN A 29 -1.87 -8.08 19.29
C GLN A 29 -1.42 -9.02 20.42
N ASN A 30 -1.10 -10.28 20.08
CA ASN A 30 -0.64 -11.27 21.05
C ASN A 30 0.72 -10.92 21.69
N HIS A 31 1.50 -10.05 21.04
CA HIS A 31 2.80 -9.58 21.53
C HIS A 31 2.74 -8.17 22.12
N GLY A 32 1.53 -7.65 22.39
CA GLY A 32 1.35 -6.34 23.04
C GLY A 32 1.72 -5.15 22.15
N ILE A 33 1.73 -5.32 20.83
CA ILE A 33 2.02 -4.25 19.88
C ILE A 33 0.70 -3.50 19.59
N GLU A 34 0.51 -2.39 20.29
CA GLU A 34 -0.65 -1.52 20.11
C GLU A 34 -0.59 -0.75 18.78
N GLY A 35 -1.77 -0.46 18.22
CA GLY A 35 -1.88 0.29 16.96
C GLY A 35 -1.33 -0.45 15.75
N ALA A 36 -1.29 -1.79 15.79
CA ALA A 36 -0.83 -2.62 14.69
C ALA A 36 -1.75 -2.47 13.47
N ILE A 37 -1.33 -1.64 12.51
CA ILE A 37 -2.00 -1.48 11.23
C ILE A 37 -1.23 -2.31 10.23
N TYR A 38 -1.95 -3.13 9.49
CA TYR A 38 -1.40 -3.92 8.41
C TYR A 38 -2.40 -4.09 7.28
N SER A 39 -2.02 -3.71 6.07
CA SER A 39 -2.90 -3.80 4.91
C SER A 39 -2.12 -4.11 3.62
N VAL A 40 -2.87 -4.50 2.58
CA VAL A 40 -2.35 -4.45 1.22
C VAL A 40 -2.33 -2.98 0.80
N ALA A 41 -1.12 -2.44 0.64
CA ALA A 41 -0.90 -1.05 0.23
C ALA A 41 -0.89 -0.87 -1.29
N ASN A 42 -0.49 -1.89 -2.04
CA ASN A 42 -0.46 -1.83 -3.50
C ASN A 42 -0.70 -3.21 -4.12
N TYR A 43 -1.52 -3.27 -5.16
CA TYR A 43 -1.76 -4.45 -5.98
C TYR A 43 -0.95 -4.30 -7.28
N LEU A 44 0.18 -5.01 -7.37
CA LEU A 44 1.11 -4.85 -8.50
C LEU A 44 0.65 -5.65 -9.72
N TYR A 45 0.30 -6.91 -9.48
CA TYR A 45 -0.24 -7.87 -10.45
C TYR A 45 -0.87 -9.05 -9.66
N PRO A 46 -1.57 -10.02 -10.28
CA PRO A 46 -2.36 -11.03 -9.55
C PRO A 46 -1.60 -11.72 -8.40
N ASP A 47 -0.33 -12.05 -8.65
CA ASP A 47 0.52 -12.79 -7.73
C ASP A 47 1.45 -11.92 -6.89
N ALA A 48 1.40 -10.59 -7.01
CA ALA A 48 2.29 -9.73 -6.23
C ALA A 48 1.61 -8.51 -5.67
N ARG A 49 1.99 -8.23 -4.43
CA ARG A 49 1.42 -7.14 -3.65
C ARG A 49 2.51 -6.46 -2.86
N VAL A 50 2.25 -5.21 -2.48
CA VAL A 50 2.99 -4.55 -1.43
C VAL A 50 2.12 -4.54 -0.20
N LEU A 51 2.64 -5.07 0.88
CA LEU A 51 2.03 -5.01 2.19
C LEU A 51 2.70 -3.91 3.01
N ALA A 52 1.95 -3.22 3.86
CA ALA A 52 2.47 -2.12 4.67
C ALA A 52 1.95 -2.22 6.10
N GLY A 53 2.78 -1.84 7.06
CA GLY A 53 2.43 -1.87 8.47
C GLY A 53 3.63 -1.73 9.41
N ASN A 54 3.44 -2.17 10.65
CA ASN A 54 4.50 -2.27 11.66
C ASN A 54 5.64 -3.19 11.20
N VAL A 55 6.87 -2.86 11.57
CA VAL A 55 8.05 -3.67 11.22
C VAL A 55 7.93 -5.09 11.77
N GLU A 56 7.43 -5.26 13.00
CA GLU A 56 7.26 -6.56 13.64
C GLU A 56 6.25 -7.45 12.91
N ALA A 57 5.13 -6.88 12.45
CA ALA A 57 4.14 -7.59 11.62
C ALA A 57 4.76 -8.06 10.31
N LEU A 58 5.54 -7.18 9.68
CA LEU A 58 6.17 -7.49 8.43
C LEU A 58 7.31 -8.52 8.62
N ASP A 59 8.04 -8.50 9.73
CA ASP A 59 9.14 -9.44 10.04
C ASP A 59 8.55 -10.84 10.24
N PHE A 60 7.48 -10.94 11.01
CA PHE A 60 6.70 -12.18 11.18
C PHE A 60 6.29 -12.81 9.84
N ILE A 61 5.84 -12.01 8.86
CA ILE A 61 5.48 -12.52 7.53
C ILE A 61 6.70 -13.00 6.76
N GLN A 62 7.83 -12.31 6.86
CA GLN A 62 9.05 -12.75 6.18
C GLN A 62 9.56 -14.07 6.76
N GLU A 63 9.54 -14.21 8.08
CA GLU A 63 9.93 -15.45 8.78
C GLU A 63 9.02 -16.62 8.42
N ARG A 64 7.72 -16.36 8.25
CA ARG A 64 6.70 -17.37 7.91
C ARG A 64 6.32 -17.40 6.43
N ALA A 65 7.15 -16.85 5.56
CA ALA A 65 6.82 -16.71 4.14
C ALA A 65 6.39 -18.03 3.49
N LYS A 66 7.06 -19.15 3.85
CA LYS A 66 6.73 -20.49 3.35
C LYS A 66 5.34 -20.97 3.80
N ASP A 67 5.00 -20.79 5.07
CA ASP A 67 3.67 -21.15 5.62
C ASP A 67 2.55 -20.40 4.89
N PHE A 68 2.85 -19.17 4.46
CA PHE A 68 1.93 -18.30 3.74
C PHE A 68 1.95 -18.49 2.22
N SER A 69 2.65 -19.49 1.70
CA SER A 69 2.80 -19.74 0.25
C SER A 69 3.39 -18.55 -0.52
N LEU A 70 4.25 -17.76 0.13
CA LEU A 70 5.00 -16.67 -0.48
C LEU A 70 6.33 -17.22 -1.02
N ASN A 71 6.59 -17.01 -2.31
CA ASN A 71 7.83 -17.45 -2.95
C ASN A 71 8.95 -16.40 -2.86
N LEU A 72 8.59 -15.12 -2.69
CA LEU A 72 9.52 -14.02 -2.53
C LEU A 72 8.95 -12.99 -1.56
N THR A 73 9.79 -12.51 -0.65
CA THR A 73 9.50 -11.36 0.19
C THR A 73 10.70 -10.41 0.17
N ARG A 74 10.47 -9.11 0.03
CA ARG A 74 11.52 -8.09 -0.04
C ARG A 74 11.09 -6.80 0.64
N ARG A 75 11.87 -6.35 1.62
CA ARG A 75 11.73 -5.02 2.26
C ARG A 75 11.91 -3.93 1.20
N LEU A 76 10.99 -2.96 1.19
CA LEU A 76 11.14 -1.78 0.33
C LEU A 76 11.95 -0.70 1.07
N PRO A 77 12.88 0.00 0.40
CA PRO A 77 13.70 1.05 1.00
C PRO A 77 12.90 2.35 1.10
N VAL A 78 11.87 2.36 1.94
CA VAL A 78 10.95 3.48 2.16
C VAL A 78 10.92 3.88 3.63
N SER A 79 10.55 5.12 3.91
CA SER A 79 10.60 5.70 5.26
C SER A 79 9.42 5.30 6.16
N GLY A 80 8.38 4.65 5.64
CA GLY A 80 7.22 4.27 6.42
C GLY A 80 6.19 3.44 5.64
N ALA A 81 5.08 3.12 6.30
CA ALA A 81 3.96 2.36 5.77
C ALA A 81 2.97 3.24 4.97
N PHE A 82 3.33 3.57 3.73
CA PHE A 82 2.44 4.32 2.82
C PHE A 82 1.14 3.56 2.50
N HIS A 83 0.10 4.30 2.11
CA HIS A 83 -1.26 3.77 1.85
C HIS A 83 -1.91 3.07 3.06
N THR A 84 -1.56 3.50 4.27
CA THR A 84 -2.18 3.07 5.53
C THR A 84 -2.57 4.29 6.37
N SER A 85 -3.36 4.09 7.42
CA SER A 85 -3.73 5.17 8.35
C SER A 85 -2.53 5.76 9.12
N PHE A 86 -1.34 5.13 9.07
CA PHE A 86 -0.11 5.78 9.54
C PHE A 86 0.21 7.08 8.78
N MET A 87 -0.40 7.28 7.60
CA MET A 87 -0.22 8.49 6.80
C MET A 87 -1.18 9.63 7.16
N GLU A 88 -2.23 9.40 7.97
CA GLU A 88 -3.21 10.43 8.33
C GLU A 88 -2.58 11.73 8.87
N PRO A 89 -1.54 11.70 9.75
CA PRO A 89 -0.93 12.94 10.25
C PRO A 89 -0.19 13.74 9.16
N ALA A 90 0.25 13.09 8.09
CA ALA A 90 0.91 13.74 6.96
C ALA A 90 -0.11 14.22 5.91
N GLU A 91 -1.25 13.53 5.78
CA GLU A 91 -2.33 13.89 4.87
C GLU A 91 -2.83 15.31 5.12
N GLU A 92 -3.10 15.68 6.38
CA GLU A 92 -3.60 17.02 6.71
C GLU A 92 -2.62 18.13 6.28
N LYS A 93 -1.33 17.95 6.57
CA LYS A 93 -0.29 18.93 6.24
C LYS A 93 -0.06 19.01 4.73
N PHE A 94 -0.07 17.86 4.05
CA PHE A 94 0.10 17.79 2.62
C PHE A 94 -1.11 18.38 1.87
N GLY A 95 -2.32 18.14 2.35
CA GLY A 95 -3.55 18.72 1.82
C GLY A 95 -3.52 20.26 1.83
N LYS A 96 -3.14 20.86 2.95
CA LYS A 96 -2.97 22.33 3.06
C LYS A 96 -1.94 22.87 2.06
N ALA A 97 -0.82 22.18 1.87
CA ALA A 97 0.18 22.59 0.89
C ALA A 97 -0.34 22.45 -0.55
N LEU A 98 -1.18 21.45 -0.84
CA LEU A 98 -1.79 21.28 -2.16
C LEU A 98 -2.84 22.35 -2.48
N GLU A 99 -3.52 22.93 -1.49
CA GLU A 99 -4.46 24.04 -1.69
C GLU A 99 -3.77 25.29 -2.26
N GLU A 100 -2.46 25.44 -2.03
CA GLU A 100 -1.64 26.53 -2.57
C GLU A 100 -1.17 26.27 -4.01
N VAL A 101 -1.39 25.06 -4.55
CA VAL A 101 -0.97 24.66 -5.89
C VAL A 101 -2.13 24.78 -6.88
N THR A 102 -1.92 25.55 -7.96
CA THR A 102 -2.84 25.51 -9.11
C THR A 102 -2.55 24.29 -9.96
N LEU A 103 -3.48 23.32 -9.96
CA LEU A 103 -3.42 22.16 -10.84
C LEU A 103 -4.09 22.48 -12.17
N GLU A 104 -3.29 22.52 -13.23
CA GLU A 104 -3.79 22.62 -14.60
C GLU A 104 -4.30 21.26 -15.09
N GLU A 105 -5.19 21.32 -16.06
CA GLU A 105 -5.74 20.12 -16.67
C GLU A 105 -4.66 19.31 -17.42
N PRO A 106 -4.58 17.99 -17.21
CA PRO A 106 -3.58 17.18 -17.90
C PRO A 106 -3.73 17.22 -19.43
N LEU A 107 -2.63 17.43 -20.15
CA LEU A 107 -2.59 17.41 -21.63
C LEU A 107 -2.84 16.01 -22.22
N ILE A 108 -2.65 14.97 -21.41
CA ILE A 108 -2.84 13.57 -21.76
C ILE A 108 -3.69 12.90 -20.69
N HIS A 109 -4.24 11.73 -21.01
CA HIS A 109 -5.01 10.96 -20.04
C HIS A 109 -4.13 10.56 -18.85
N VAL A 110 -4.55 10.96 -17.65
CA VAL A 110 -3.97 10.49 -16.39
C VAL A 110 -4.98 9.58 -15.72
N TYR A 111 -4.60 8.31 -15.51
CA TYR A 111 -5.45 7.31 -14.87
C TYR A 111 -5.17 7.25 -13.38
N SER A 112 -6.23 7.36 -12.58
CA SER A 112 -6.19 7.19 -11.13
C SER A 112 -5.74 5.78 -10.75
N ASN A 113 -4.73 5.68 -9.90
CA ASN A 113 -4.30 4.40 -9.34
C ASN A 113 -5.21 3.88 -8.21
N ILE A 114 -6.30 4.60 -7.89
CA ILE A 114 -7.26 4.24 -6.85
C ILE A 114 -8.50 3.61 -7.46
N ASP A 115 -9.11 4.27 -8.44
CA ASP A 115 -10.41 3.89 -9.02
C ASP A 115 -10.39 3.75 -10.54
N GLY A 116 -9.23 3.93 -11.18
CA GLY A 116 -9.08 3.81 -12.64
C GLY A 116 -9.77 4.92 -13.43
N LYS A 117 -10.38 5.91 -12.76
CA LYS A 117 -10.99 7.06 -13.44
C LYS A 117 -9.92 7.90 -14.13
N VAL A 118 -10.34 8.58 -15.19
CA VAL A 118 -9.45 9.40 -15.99
C VAL A 118 -9.61 10.86 -15.61
N TYR A 119 -8.49 11.51 -15.32
CA TYR A 119 -8.41 12.97 -15.18
C TYR A 119 -8.14 13.56 -16.57
N GLN A 120 -9.09 14.36 -17.08
CA GLN A 120 -9.13 14.84 -18.47
C GLN A 120 -10.10 16.02 -18.66
N ASN A 121 -9.89 16.75 -19.78
CA ASN A 121 -10.97 17.42 -20.52
C ASN A 121 -11.45 16.45 -21.61
N PRO A 122 -12.74 16.13 -21.72
CA PRO A 122 -13.27 15.55 -22.94
C PRO A 122 -13.35 16.65 -24.01
N LYS A 123 -12.21 17.09 -24.56
CA LYS A 123 -12.26 17.85 -25.82
C LYS A 123 -12.69 16.86 -26.90
N PRO A 124 -13.79 17.13 -27.62
CA PRO A 124 -14.28 16.19 -28.62
C PRO A 124 -13.21 16.03 -29.69
N SER A 125 -12.87 14.78 -30.02
CA SER A 125 -12.18 14.51 -31.27
C SER A 125 -13.03 15.12 -32.38
N LYS A 126 -12.58 16.25 -32.94
CA LYS A 126 -13.02 16.64 -34.27
C LYS A 126 -12.48 15.55 -35.20
N GLY A 127 -13.31 14.54 -35.45
CA GLY A 127 -13.08 13.65 -36.57
C GLY A 127 -13.08 14.45 -37.88
N PRO A 128 -12.46 13.92 -38.94
CA PRO A 128 -12.74 14.41 -40.29
C PRO A 128 -14.24 14.27 -40.62
#